data_AF-A0A848BU71-F1
#
_entry.id   AF-A0A848BU71-F1
#
_cell.length_a   1.000
_cell.length_b   1.000
_cell.length_c   1.000
_cell.angle_alpha   90.00
_cell.angle_beta   90.00
_cell.angle_gamma   90.00
#
_symmetry.space_group_name_H-M   'P 1'
#
loop_
_entity.id
_entity.type
_entity.pdbx_description
1 polymer ?
#
loop_
_entity_poly.entity_id
_entity_poly.type
_entity_poly.pdbx_seq_one_letter_code
_entity_poly.pdbx_strand_id
1 'polypeptide(L)'
;MDNYEELLEMINEISCRYSVLTDTDELEAFSIMRDSSILQSNFEEMLADCYKLAADKERMAKATEARRSCELSDKPTNGNRMAAFDPEVIRAWKEYSESIKQTKYVEANAKLLSRIYFDCKMIYEACVRRMSKPQDKIVGRV
;
A
#
# COMPACT_ATOMS: atom_id res chain seq x y z
N MET A 1 -11.13 11.55 3.73
CA MET A 1 -10.86 10.87 2.44
C MET A 1 -9.94 11.72 1.59
N ASP A 2 -9.98 13.04 1.78
CA ASP A 2 -9.19 14.08 1.10
C ASP A 2 -7.68 13.78 1.05
N ASN A 3 -7.08 13.30 2.16
CA ASN A 3 -5.66 12.92 2.18
C ASN A 3 -5.33 11.74 1.25
N TYR A 4 -6.24 10.78 1.02
CA TYR A 4 -5.93 9.62 0.17
C TYR A 4 -5.90 9.99 -1.32
N GLU A 5 -6.81 10.86 -1.77
CA GLU A 5 -6.84 11.32 -3.16
C GLU A 5 -5.61 12.16 -3.49
N GLU A 6 -5.21 13.06 -2.60
CA GLU A 6 -3.96 13.84 -2.73
C GLU A 6 -2.74 12.91 -2.84
N LEU A 7 -2.65 11.89 -1.99
CA LEU A 7 -1.55 10.91 -2.04
C LEU A 7 -1.58 10.06 -3.32
N LEU A 8 -2.76 9.77 -3.87
CA LEU A 8 -2.89 9.08 -5.17
C LEU A 8 -2.43 9.95 -6.33
N GLU A 9 -2.72 11.25 -6.30
CA GLU A 9 -2.22 12.20 -7.31
C GLU A 9 -0.69 12.23 -7.29
N MET A 10 -0.08 12.26 -6.10
CA MET A 10 1.38 12.19 -5.96
C MET A 10 1.95 10.86 -6.49
N ILE A 11 1.29 9.72 -6.26
CA ILE A 11 1.68 8.42 -6.84
C ILE A 11 1.63 8.48 -8.37
N ASN A 12 0.56 9.06 -8.93
CA ASN A 12 0.40 9.16 -10.37
C ASN A 12 1.49 10.05 -10.98
N GLU A 13 1.83 11.16 -10.34
CA GLU A 13 2.94 12.02 -10.75
C GLU A 13 4.26 11.25 -10.78
N ILE A 14 4.60 10.57 -9.67
CA ILE A 14 5.81 9.73 -9.57
C ILE A 14 5.81 8.65 -10.65
N SER A 15 4.68 7.99 -10.88
CA SER A 15 4.55 6.91 -11.86
C SER A 15 4.74 7.41 -13.30
N CYS A 16 4.19 8.59 -13.62
CA CYS A 16 4.38 9.24 -14.91
C CYS A 16 5.86 9.57 -15.14
N ARG A 17 6.52 10.20 -14.16
CA ARG A 17 7.94 10.53 -14.23
C ARG A 17 8.81 9.28 -14.37
N TYR A 18 8.52 8.24 -13.58
CA TYR A 18 9.20 6.95 -13.64
C TYR A 18 9.05 6.26 -15.00
N SER A 19 7.87 6.35 -15.64
CA SER A 19 7.60 5.67 -16.92
C SER A 19 8.45 6.14 -18.09
N VAL A 20 9.00 7.36 -18.01
CA VAL A 20 9.85 7.97 -19.03
C VAL A 20 11.30 8.14 -18.57
N LEU A 21 11.63 7.66 -17.37
CA LEU A 21 12.97 7.75 -16.81
C LEU A 21 13.96 6.93 -17.65
N THR A 22 15.13 7.49 -17.90
CA THR A 22 16.22 6.82 -18.60
C THR A 22 17.33 6.43 -17.65
N ASP A 23 18.05 5.34 -17.94
CA ASP A 23 19.16 4.82 -17.12
C ASP A 23 20.39 5.75 -17.04
N THR A 24 20.33 6.91 -17.70
CA THR A 24 21.39 7.93 -17.71
C THR A 24 21.01 9.21 -16.98
N ASP A 25 19.74 9.38 -16.61
CA ASP A 25 19.26 10.59 -15.94
C ASP A 25 19.42 10.46 -14.42
N GLU A 26 20.60 10.82 -13.93
CA GLU A 26 20.93 10.76 -12.50
C GLU A 26 20.01 11.65 -11.65
N LEU A 27 19.77 12.89 -12.09
CA LEU A 27 19.06 13.88 -11.28
C LEU A 27 17.59 13.50 -11.13
N GLU A 28 16.97 13.06 -12.22
CA GLU A 28 15.58 12.62 -12.19
C GLU A 28 15.42 11.31 -11.41
N ALA A 29 16.35 10.36 -11.57
CA ALA A 29 16.37 9.14 -10.77
C ALA A 29 16.49 9.45 -9.26
N PHE A 30 17.36 10.39 -8.88
CA PHE A 30 17.48 10.82 -7.48
C PHE A 30 16.20 11.49 -6.96
N SER A 31 15.59 12.38 -7.75
CA SER A 31 14.35 13.04 -7.37
C SER A 31 13.22 12.04 -7.16
N ILE A 32 12.97 11.15 -8.12
CA ILE A 32 11.92 10.13 -8.03
C ILE A 32 12.17 9.21 -6.84
N MET A 33 13.44 8.80 -6.62
CA MET A 33 13.82 7.98 -5.46
C MET A 33 13.45 8.68 -4.14
N ARG A 34 13.83 9.95 -3.98
CA ARG A 34 13.52 10.72 -2.76
C ARG A 34 12.01 10.83 -2.55
N ASP A 35 11.29 11.25 -3.58
CA ASP A 35 9.84 11.51 -3.50
C ASP A 35 9.09 10.20 -3.20
N SER A 36 9.51 9.09 -3.82
CA SER A 36 8.95 7.75 -3.55
C SER A 36 9.19 7.29 -2.12
N SER A 37 10.37 7.55 -1.56
CA SER A 37 10.69 7.18 -0.17
C SER A 37 9.83 7.92 0.85
N ILE A 38 9.60 9.22 0.63
CA ILE A 38 8.75 10.03 1.50
C ILE A 38 7.31 9.54 1.41
N LEU A 39 6.80 9.39 0.19
CA LEU A 39 5.42 8.99 -0.03
C LEU A 39 5.15 7.56 0.47
N GLN A 40 6.11 6.64 0.31
CA GLN A 40 6.01 5.28 0.82
C GLN A 40 5.75 5.28 2.35
N SER A 41 6.45 6.14 3.08
CA SER A 41 6.30 6.25 4.54
C SER A 41 4.87 6.67 4.94
N ASN A 42 4.28 7.61 4.19
CA ASN A 42 2.88 8.03 4.40
C ASN A 42 1.89 6.88 4.14
N PHE A 43 2.12 6.09 3.09
CA PHE A 43 1.28 4.92 2.80
C PHE A 43 1.45 3.80 3.83
N GLU A 44 2.65 3.60 4.39
CA GLU A 44 2.90 2.63 5.46
C GLU A 44 2.19 3.01 6.76
N GLU A 45 2.19 4.29 7.13
CA GLU A 45 1.43 4.80 8.27
C GLU A 45 -0.08 4.60 8.07
N MET A 46 -0.60 5.01 6.91
CA MET A 46 -2.00 4.81 6.56
C MET A 46 -2.39 3.32 6.53
N LEU A 47 -1.50 2.46 6.06
CA LEU A 47 -1.72 1.02 6.04
C LEU A 47 -1.86 0.45 7.45
N ALA A 48 -1.02 0.90 8.39
CA ALA A 48 -1.11 0.50 9.79
C ALA A 48 -2.47 0.89 10.40
N ASP A 49 -2.98 2.08 10.09
CA ASP A 49 -4.30 2.53 10.56
C ASP A 49 -5.45 1.77 9.89
N CYS A 50 -5.33 1.44 8.61
CA CYS A 50 -6.29 0.58 7.91
C CYS A 50 -6.39 -0.81 8.57
N TYR A 51 -5.25 -1.40 8.97
CA TYR A 51 -5.25 -2.69 9.67
C TYR A 51 -5.93 -2.62 11.04
N LYS A 52 -5.70 -1.54 11.81
CA LYS A 52 -6.40 -1.33 13.09
C LYS A 52 -7.91 -1.21 12.87
N LEU A 53 -8.33 -0.39 11.92
CA LEU A 53 -9.75 -0.18 11.60
C LEU A 53 -10.42 -1.48 11.12
N ALA A 54 -9.75 -2.27 10.29
CA ALA A 54 -10.26 -3.56 9.84
C ALA A 54 -10.43 -4.54 11.02
N ALA A 55 -9.45 -4.60 11.93
CA ALA A 55 -9.55 -5.43 13.13
C ALA A 55 -10.68 -5.00 14.07
N ASP A 56 -10.95 -3.70 14.18
CA ASP A 56 -12.08 -3.17 14.95
C ASP A 56 -13.42 -3.54 14.31
N LYS A 57 -13.55 -3.38 12.99
CA LYS A 57 -14.74 -3.78 12.24
C LYS A 57 -15.00 -5.28 12.31
N GLU A 58 -13.96 -6.11 12.27
CA GLU A 58 -14.07 -7.55 12.46
C GLU A 58 -14.65 -7.89 13.84
N ARG A 59 -14.11 -7.25 14.89
CA ARG A 59 -14.60 -7.42 16.26
C ARG A 59 -16.05 -7.00 16.40
N MET A 60 -16.43 -5.88 15.80
CA MET A 60 -17.83 -5.41 15.79
C MET A 60 -18.75 -6.37 15.04
N ALA A 61 -18.35 -6.89 13.87
CA ALA A 61 -19.15 -7.85 13.11
C ALA A 61 -19.40 -9.14 13.90
N LYS A 62 -18.35 -9.69 14.53
CA LYS A 62 -18.47 -10.87 15.42
C LYS A 62 -19.39 -10.61 16.61
N ALA A 63 -19.29 -9.44 17.24
CA ALA A 63 -20.15 -9.07 18.36
C ALA A 63 -21.63 -8.92 17.93
N THR A 64 -21.88 -8.30 16.78
CA THR A 64 -23.22 -8.17 16.20
C THR A 64 -23.83 -9.52 15.88
N GLU A 65 -23.07 -10.42 15.25
CA GLU A 65 -23.50 -11.78 14.94
C GLU A 65 -23.83 -12.58 16.21
N ALA A 66 -22.96 -12.52 17.22
CA ALA A 66 -23.20 -13.19 18.49
C ALA A 66 -24.45 -12.66 19.21
N ARG A 67 -24.63 -11.33 19.23
CA ARG A 67 -25.82 -10.70 19.82
C ARG A 67 -27.10 -11.15 19.11
N ARG A 68 -27.12 -11.07 17.77
CA ARG A 68 -28.29 -11.47 16.98
C ARG A 68 -28.60 -12.96 17.09
N SER A 69 -27.58 -13.80 17.15
CA SER A 69 -27.76 -15.24 17.37
C SER A 69 -28.53 -15.52 18.67
N CYS A 70 -28.13 -14.88 19.78
CA CYS A 70 -28.80 -15.02 21.07
C CYS A 70 -30.23 -14.46 21.06
N GLU A 71 -30.49 -13.36 20.33
CA GLU A 71 -31.82 -12.75 20.24
C GLU A 71 -32.81 -13.59 19.40
N LEU A 72 -32.31 -14.33 18.41
CA LEU A 72 -33.14 -15.10 17.46
C LEU A 72 -33.47 -16.51 17.96
N SER A 73 -32.64 -17.11 18.82
CA SER A 73 -32.92 -18.43 19.38
C SER A 73 -32.10 -18.75 20.62
N ASP A 74 -32.73 -19.40 21.60
CA ASP A 74 -32.03 -19.99 22.75
C ASP A 74 -31.16 -21.21 22.39
N LYS A 75 -31.28 -21.73 21.16
CA LYS A 75 -30.46 -22.81 20.63
C LYS A 75 -29.32 -22.21 19.80
N PRO A 76 -28.04 -22.31 20.23
CA PRO A 76 -26.93 -21.62 19.56
C PRO A 76 -26.80 -21.93 18.06
N THR A 77 -26.98 -23.19 17.67
CA THR A 77 -26.87 -23.58 16.24
C THR A 77 -27.99 -22.99 15.39
N ASN A 78 -29.20 -22.87 15.94
CA ASN A 78 -30.33 -22.31 15.21
C ASN A 78 -30.22 -20.77 15.16
N GLY A 79 -29.84 -20.15 16.28
CA GLY A 79 -29.54 -18.72 16.37
C GLY A 79 -28.49 -18.29 15.35
N ASN A 80 -27.36 -19.01 15.27
CA ASN A 80 -26.30 -18.72 14.31
C ASN A 80 -26.79 -18.82 12.85
N ARG A 81 -27.58 -19.85 12.53
CA ARG A 81 -28.14 -20.01 11.18
C ARG A 81 -29.06 -18.87 10.81
N MET A 82 -29.88 -18.38 11.75
CA MET A 82 -30.79 -17.27 11.51
C MET A 82 -30.03 -15.94 11.43
N ALA A 83 -29.06 -15.72 12.33
CA ALA A 83 -28.21 -14.54 12.35
C ALA A 83 -27.37 -14.39 11.07
N ALA A 84 -26.96 -15.49 10.44
CA ALA A 84 -26.23 -15.45 9.17
C ALA A 84 -26.98 -14.76 8.03
N PHE A 85 -28.31 -14.71 8.09
CA PHE A 85 -29.15 -14.00 7.11
C PHE A 85 -29.71 -12.68 7.65
N ASP A 86 -29.38 -12.32 8.89
CA ASP A 86 -29.83 -11.08 9.50
C ASP A 86 -29.20 -9.87 8.77
N PRO A 87 -30.00 -8.88 8.32
CA PRO A 87 -29.48 -7.74 7.58
C PRO A 87 -28.41 -6.94 8.32
N GLU A 88 -28.46 -6.88 9.66
CA GLU A 88 -27.47 -6.17 10.46
C GLU A 88 -26.13 -6.92 10.48
N VAL A 89 -26.17 -8.24 10.60
CA VAL A 89 -25.00 -9.11 10.55
C VAL A 89 -24.35 -9.05 9.17
N ILE A 90 -25.14 -9.17 8.10
CA ILE A 90 -24.65 -9.05 6.71
C ILE A 90 -24.00 -7.68 6.49
N ARG A 91 -24.63 -6.60 6.96
CA ARG A 91 -24.07 -5.25 6.83
C ARG A 91 -22.74 -5.12 7.55
N ALA A 92 -22.64 -5.59 8.80
CA ALA A 92 -21.42 -5.49 9.59
C ALA A 92 -20.25 -6.26 8.94
N TRP A 93 -20.50 -7.48 8.45
CA TRP A 93 -19.50 -8.26 7.71
C TRP A 93 -19.11 -7.61 6.38
N LYS A 94 -20.06 -6.97 5.68
CA LYS A 94 -19.78 -6.22 4.46
C LYS A 94 -18.87 -5.01 4.73
N GLU A 95 -19.10 -4.28 5.82
CA GLU A 95 -18.25 -3.14 6.22
C GLU A 95 -16.81 -3.57 6.55
N TYR A 96 -16.65 -4.72 7.21
CA TYR A 96 -15.34 -5.34 7.42
C TYR A 96 -14.68 -5.73 6.09
N SER A 97 -15.42 -6.42 5.21
CA SER A 97 -14.89 -6.83 3.91
C SER A 97 -14.43 -5.64 3.06
N GLU A 98 -15.19 -4.54 3.06
CA GLU A 98 -14.79 -3.33 2.34
C GLU A 98 -13.54 -2.70 2.95
N SER A 99 -13.38 -2.70 4.28
CA SER A 99 -12.14 -2.21 4.91
C SER A 99 -10.91 -3.05 4.53
N ILE A 100 -11.05 -4.37 4.42
CA ILE A 100 -9.94 -5.23 3.95
C ILE A 100 -9.58 -4.91 2.50
N LYS A 101 -10.58 -4.72 1.64
CA LYS A 101 -10.37 -4.32 0.25
C LYS A 101 -9.62 -2.97 0.15
N GLN A 102 -10.04 -1.97 0.92
CA GLN A 102 -9.37 -0.67 0.99
C GLN A 102 -7.92 -0.80 1.47
N THR A 103 -7.69 -1.58 2.53
CA THR A 103 -6.35 -1.89 3.06
C THR A 103 -5.45 -2.46 1.96
N LYS A 104 -5.98 -3.34 1.10
CA LYS A 104 -5.21 -3.93 0.00
C LYS A 104 -4.80 -2.93 -1.08
N TYR A 105 -5.60 -1.89 -1.34
CA TYR A 105 -5.19 -0.82 -2.26
C TYR A 105 -4.06 0.02 -1.70
N VAL A 106 -4.15 0.40 -0.42
CA VAL A 106 -3.08 1.13 0.28
C VAL A 106 -1.78 0.29 0.29
N GLU A 107 -1.88 -1.01 0.55
CA GLU A 107 -0.74 -1.94 0.53
C GLU A 107 -0.10 -2.05 -0.86
N ALA A 108 -0.90 -2.12 -1.92
CA ALA A 108 -0.40 -2.19 -3.29
C ALA A 108 0.37 -0.91 -3.68
N ASN A 109 -0.14 0.24 -3.28
CA ASN A 109 0.49 1.55 -3.50
C ASN A 109 1.82 1.70 -2.76
N ALA A 110 1.89 1.27 -1.49
CA ALA A 110 3.14 1.24 -0.73
C ALA A 110 4.21 0.36 -1.42
N LYS A 111 3.80 -0.81 -1.91
CA LYS A 111 4.71 -1.73 -2.62
C LYS A 111 5.18 -1.17 -3.97
N LEU A 112 4.31 -0.47 -4.70
CA LEU A 112 4.69 0.20 -5.94
C LEU A 112 5.77 1.24 -5.68
N LEU A 113 5.58 2.10 -4.67
CA LEU A 113 6.56 3.13 -4.31
C LEU A 113 7.89 2.52 -3.86
N SER A 114 7.85 1.44 -3.08
CA SER A 114 9.06 0.69 -2.71
C SER A 114 9.80 0.17 -3.94
N ARG A 115 9.06 -0.36 -4.93
CA ARG A 115 9.65 -0.85 -6.18
C ARG A 115 10.32 0.28 -6.97
N ILE A 116 9.61 1.39 -7.16
CA ILE A 116 10.12 2.57 -7.89
C ILE A 116 11.37 3.10 -7.19
N TYR A 117 11.35 3.23 -5.85
CA TYR A 117 12.50 3.64 -5.06
C TYR A 117 13.74 2.80 -5.36
N PHE A 118 13.63 1.47 -5.31
CA PHE A 118 14.78 0.60 -5.53
C PHE A 118 15.28 0.65 -6.97
N ASP A 119 14.38 0.69 -7.95
CA ASP A 119 14.78 0.79 -9.36
C ASP A 119 15.52 2.11 -9.64
N CYS A 120 14.99 3.25 -9.16
CA CYS A 120 15.63 4.55 -9.29
C CYS A 120 16.97 4.64 -8.54
N LYS A 121 17.07 4.03 -7.35
CA LYS A 121 18.32 3.92 -6.61
C LYS A 121 19.40 3.23 -7.43
N MET A 122 19.06 2.13 -8.11
CA MET A 122 20.00 1.39 -8.95
C MET A 122 20.52 2.24 -10.12
N ILE A 123 19.64 3.02 -10.76
CA ILE A 123 20.00 3.96 -11.83
C ILE A 123 20.95 5.03 -11.29
N TYR A 124 20.56 5.70 -10.20
CA TYR A 124 21.36 6.74 -9.55
C TYR A 124 22.78 6.23 -9.21
N GLU A 125 22.88 5.09 -8.52
CA GLU A 125 24.16 4.48 -8.16
C GLU A 125 24.99 4.07 -9.39
N ALA A 126 24.36 3.66 -10.49
CA ALA A 126 25.05 3.35 -11.74
C ALA A 126 25.65 4.61 -12.37
N CYS A 127 24.91 5.73 -12.40
CA CYS A 127 25.38 7.02 -12.89
C CYS A 127 26.56 7.54 -12.07
N VAL A 128 26.43 7.58 -10.74
CA VAL A 128 27.50 8.00 -9.83
C VAL A 128 28.76 7.15 -10.01
N ARG A 129 28.62 5.82 -10.14
CA ARG A 129 29.75 4.90 -10.42
C ARG A 129 30.41 5.14 -11.77
N ARG A 130 29.67 5.56 -12.79
CA ARG A 130 30.25 5.90 -14.11
C ARG A 130 31.08 7.18 -14.02
N MET A 131 30.59 8.20 -13.31
CA MET A 131 31.30 9.48 -13.13
C MET A 131 32.56 9.35 -12.27
N SER A 132 32.57 8.42 -11.32
CA SER A 132 33.70 8.19 -10.41
C SER A 132 34.77 7.25 -10.95
N LYS A 133 34.59 6.63 -12.13
CA LYS A 133 35.66 5.88 -12.79
C LYS A 133 36.67 6.85 -13.40
N PRO A 134 37.98 6.76 -13.08
CA PRO A 134 38.98 7.52 -13.82
C PRO A 134 38.91 7.13 -15.31
N GLN A 135 38.80 8.12 -16.19
CA GLN A 135 38.67 7.91 -17.63
C GLN A 135 39.94 7.30 -18.28
N ASP A 136 41.06 7.29 -17.58
CA ASP A 136 42.32 6.73 -18.07
C ASP A 136 42.63 5.39 -17.42
N LYS A 137 42.07 4.30 -17.96
CA LYS A 137 42.85 3.07 -18.02
C LYS A 137 43.69 3.14 -19.28
N ILE A 138 44.92 3.65 -19.16
CA ILE A 138 45.98 3.37 -20.13
C ILE A 138 46.15 1.86 -20.13
N VAL A 139 45.46 1.18 -21.04
CA VAL A 139 45.68 -0.23 -21.31
C VAL A 139 47.06 -0.27 -21.96
N GLY A 140 48.05 -0.77 -21.22
CA GLY A 140 49.42 -0.86 -21.68
C GLY A 140 49.46 -1.53 -23.06
N ARG A 141 50.05 -0.83 -24.03
CA ARG A 141 50.50 -1.47 -25.27
C ARG A 141 51.57 -2.48 -24.86
N VAL A 142 51.33 -3.75 -25.19
CA VAL A 142 52.35 -4.78 -25.34
C VAL A 142 52.48 -5.05 -26.83
#